data_AF-A0A9E2SBK1-F1
#
_entry.id   AF-A0A9E2SBK1-F1
#
_cell.length_a   1.000
_cell.length_b   1.000
_cell.length_c   1.000
_cell.angle_alpha   90.00
_cell.angle_beta   90.00
_cell.angle_gamma   90.00
#
_symmetry.space_group_name_H-M   'P 1'
#
loop_
_entity.id
_entity.type
_entity.pdbx_description
1 polymer ?
#
loop_
_entity_poly.entity_id
_entity_poly.type
_entity_poly.pdbx_seq_one_letter_code
_entity_poly.pdbx_strand_id
1 'polypeptide(L)'
;MFTSKHTLVESFGVDSEIAAFFVDRKIPDQNDYWKGRLLYVSSGTGYLFIPLWFDLQFKLGVAKDVLLSEDYVRLSEAILDSAAKHEMNKISLQEHIENCKALVIGRVKQTALYDDLLAFFSDPLLKPYKNIGTVSPALNRGDSLLFTLCLLETDMQTLNKLVRGWQALVPSFLLMDDVMDLEEDKKNGEENSIADFGKGSEGVKKALDYLADNFEFLKQYNLKLANTFAKSLVAKKETPYLQSLISNS
;
A
#
# COMPACT_ATOMS: atom_id res chain seq x y z
N MET A 1 3.88 9.14 17.03
CA MET A 1 3.49 8.17 18.08
C MET A 1 4.23 6.85 17.78
N PHE A 2 4.72 6.15 18.80
CA PHE A 2 5.46 4.88 18.63
C PHE A 2 4.48 3.73 18.36
N THR A 3 4.76 2.90 17.35
CA THR A 3 3.99 1.68 17.09
C THR A 3 4.71 0.50 17.73
N SER A 4 4.10 -0.07 18.77
CA SER A 4 4.68 -1.22 19.47
C SER A 4 4.34 -2.55 18.79
N LYS A 5 5.13 -3.59 19.08
CA LYS A 5 4.77 -4.98 18.72
C LYS A 5 3.36 -5.34 19.17
N HIS A 6 3.02 -4.96 20.41
CA HIS A 6 1.70 -5.22 20.97
C HIS A 6 0.59 -4.52 20.17
N THR A 7 0.82 -3.29 19.71
CA THR A 7 -0.11 -2.56 18.85
C THR A 7 -0.32 -3.29 17.51
N LEU A 8 0.75 -3.75 16.85
CA LEU A 8 0.64 -4.50 15.59
C LEU A 8 -0.16 -5.81 15.75
N VAL A 9 0.11 -6.56 16.81
CA VAL A 9 -0.57 -7.84 17.08
C VAL A 9 -2.02 -7.63 17.50
N GLU A 10 -2.28 -6.72 18.45
CA GLU A 10 -3.62 -6.58 19.02
C GLU A 10 -4.57 -5.78 18.15
N SER A 11 -4.10 -4.66 17.60
CA SER A 11 -4.94 -3.75 16.80
C SER A 11 -5.03 -4.15 15.34
N PHE A 12 -3.97 -4.77 14.79
CA PHE A 12 -3.92 -5.10 13.36
C PHE A 12 -3.82 -6.59 13.07
N GLY A 13 -3.70 -7.44 14.10
CA GLY A 13 -3.64 -8.89 13.94
C GLY A 13 -2.37 -9.40 13.26
N VAL A 14 -1.29 -8.62 13.26
CA VAL A 14 0.00 -9.00 12.67
C VAL A 14 0.58 -10.21 13.40
N ASP A 15 1.13 -11.17 12.67
CA ASP A 15 1.88 -12.29 13.25
C ASP A 15 2.99 -11.77 14.18
N SER A 16 3.12 -12.40 15.35
CA SER A 16 4.01 -11.89 16.40
C SER A 16 5.49 -11.86 16.03
N GLU A 17 5.92 -12.73 15.11
CA GLU A 17 7.30 -12.77 14.60
C GLU A 17 7.53 -11.64 13.61
N ILE A 18 6.60 -11.44 12.66
CA ILE A 18 6.63 -10.33 11.70
C ILE A 18 6.58 -8.98 12.43
N ALA A 19 5.71 -8.84 13.44
CA ALA A 19 5.61 -7.65 14.26
C ALA A 19 6.92 -7.35 15.00
N ALA A 20 7.54 -8.37 15.60
CA ALA A 20 8.82 -8.21 16.29
C ALA A 20 9.93 -7.82 15.31
N PHE A 21 10.02 -8.52 14.18
CA PHE A 21 11.03 -8.28 13.15
C PHE A 21 11.06 -6.81 12.74
N PHE A 22 9.91 -6.21 12.40
CA PHE A 22 9.88 -4.84 11.90
C PHE A 22 9.97 -3.77 13.00
N VAL A 23 9.48 -4.04 14.21
CA VAL A 23 9.62 -3.09 15.33
C VAL A 23 11.07 -2.98 15.79
N ASP A 24 11.80 -4.10 15.79
CA ASP A 24 13.20 -4.16 16.22
C ASP A 24 14.19 -3.87 15.08
N ARG A 25 13.71 -3.80 13.82
CA ARG A 25 14.53 -3.51 12.65
C ARG A 25 15.10 -2.09 12.72
N LYS A 26 16.39 -1.97 12.42
CA LYS A 26 17.05 -0.67 12.28
C LYS A 26 16.66 -0.02 10.96
N ILE A 27 16.55 1.30 10.96
CA ILE A 27 16.41 2.06 9.72
C ILE A 27 17.61 1.78 8.80
N PRO A 28 17.40 1.61 7.48
CA PRO A 28 18.50 1.45 6.55
C PRO A 28 19.33 2.73 6.45
N ASP A 29 20.66 2.59 6.42
CA ASP A 29 21.55 3.73 6.28
C ASP A 29 21.35 4.42 4.92
N GLN A 30 21.40 5.77 4.92
CA GLN A 30 21.31 6.60 3.70
C GLN A 30 20.05 6.38 2.86
N ASN A 31 18.95 5.96 3.47
CA ASN A 31 17.67 5.74 2.78
C ASN A 31 16.76 6.97 2.92
N ASP A 32 16.35 7.55 1.79
CA ASP A 32 15.52 8.77 1.75
C ASP A 32 14.10 8.52 2.31
N TYR A 33 13.60 7.29 2.26
CA TYR A 33 12.28 6.93 2.79
C TYR A 33 12.18 7.07 4.32
N TRP A 34 13.26 6.71 5.03
CA TRP A 34 13.38 6.86 6.48
C TRP A 34 14.18 8.10 6.88
N LYS A 35 14.40 9.06 5.97
CA LYS A 35 15.20 10.25 6.26
C LYS A 35 14.63 11.03 7.45
N GLY A 36 15.48 11.23 8.47
CA GLY A 36 15.10 11.94 9.70
C GLY A 36 14.21 11.13 10.65
N ARG A 37 14.01 9.84 10.40
CA ARG A 37 13.28 8.93 11.31
C ARG A 37 14.24 8.26 12.27
N LEU A 38 13.74 7.93 13.46
CA LEU A 38 14.45 7.15 14.48
C LEU A 38 14.01 5.68 14.51
N LEU A 39 12.86 5.39 13.90
CA LEU A 39 12.17 4.10 14.00
C LEU A 39 11.80 3.63 12.61
N TYR A 40 11.90 2.31 12.40
CA TYR A 40 11.53 1.69 11.14
C TYR A 40 10.02 1.73 10.90
N VAL A 41 9.24 1.40 11.94
CA VAL A 41 7.78 1.50 11.94
C VAL A 41 7.35 2.66 12.82
N SER A 42 6.51 3.53 12.29
CA SER A 42 5.82 4.57 13.05
C SER A 42 4.31 4.48 12.84
N SER A 43 3.53 5.25 13.61
CA SER A 43 2.07 5.22 13.54
C SER A 43 1.48 5.82 12.27
N GLY A 44 2.28 6.54 11.47
CA GLY A 44 1.82 7.13 10.21
C GLY A 44 1.55 6.06 9.17
N THR A 45 0.51 6.28 8.34
CA THR A 45 0.09 5.40 7.23
C THR A 45 1.26 5.02 6.32
N GLY A 46 2.14 5.98 6.03
CA GLY A 46 3.37 5.76 5.28
C GLY A 46 4.25 4.62 5.81
N TYR A 47 4.41 4.42 7.12
CA TYR A 47 5.30 3.36 7.63
C TYR A 47 4.56 2.12 8.12
N LEU A 48 3.30 2.30 8.52
CA LEU A 48 2.50 1.25 9.11
C LEU A 48 2.14 0.16 8.09
N PHE A 49 2.02 0.48 6.80
CA PHE A 49 1.66 -0.52 5.80
C PHE A 49 2.72 -1.62 5.65
N ILE A 50 4.00 -1.36 5.96
CA ILE A 50 5.10 -2.32 5.75
C ILE A 50 4.88 -3.62 6.53
N PRO A 51 4.77 -3.62 7.88
CA PRO A 51 4.51 -4.85 8.62
C PRO A 51 3.16 -5.48 8.26
N LEU A 52 2.16 -4.68 7.89
CA LEU A 52 0.84 -5.18 7.49
C LEU A 52 0.88 -5.89 6.13
N TRP A 53 1.69 -5.39 5.21
CA TRP A 53 1.88 -5.99 3.90
C TRP A 53 2.59 -7.33 4.02
N PHE A 54 3.67 -7.40 4.79
CA PHE A 54 4.39 -8.65 5.02
C PHE A 54 3.52 -9.70 5.73
N ASP A 55 2.73 -9.28 6.73
CA ASP A 55 1.75 -10.15 7.38
C ASP A 55 0.67 -10.65 6.42
N LEU A 56 0.17 -9.78 5.54
CA LEU A 56 -0.80 -10.17 4.53
C LEU A 56 -0.20 -11.18 3.55
N GLN A 57 1.03 -10.98 3.08
CA GLN A 57 1.72 -11.97 2.23
C GLN A 57 1.85 -13.33 2.92
N PHE A 58 2.19 -13.34 4.21
CA PHE A 58 2.24 -14.57 5.00
C PHE A 58 0.89 -15.28 5.04
N LYS A 59 -0.18 -14.54 5.37
CA LYS A 59 -1.55 -15.06 5.42
C LYS A 59 -2.09 -15.50 4.05
N LEU A 60 -1.51 -14.98 2.97
CA LEU A 60 -1.82 -15.37 1.61
C LEU A 60 -1.00 -16.58 1.11
N GLY A 61 -0.05 -17.08 1.91
CA GLY A 61 0.61 -18.37 1.66
C GLY A 61 2.13 -18.28 1.42
N VAL A 62 2.75 -17.11 1.57
CA VAL A 62 4.21 -16.98 1.45
C VAL A 62 4.88 -17.33 2.78
N ALA A 63 5.94 -18.14 2.74
CA ALA A 63 6.62 -18.58 3.96
C ALA A 63 7.37 -17.44 4.65
N LYS A 64 7.36 -17.42 6.00
CA LYS A 64 7.97 -16.35 6.80
C LYS A 64 9.49 -16.25 6.64
N ASP A 65 10.17 -17.37 6.46
CA ASP A 65 11.62 -17.40 6.22
C ASP A 65 12.00 -16.70 4.92
N VAL A 66 11.15 -16.78 3.89
CA VAL A 66 11.31 -16.01 2.65
C VAL A 66 11.05 -14.53 2.90
N LEU A 67 9.91 -14.21 3.52
CA LEU A 67 9.49 -12.81 3.75
C LEU A 67 10.45 -12.05 4.66
N LEU A 68 10.92 -12.68 5.74
CA LEU A 68 11.81 -12.06 6.73
C LEU A 68 13.29 -12.25 6.39
N SER A 69 13.61 -12.77 5.20
CA SER A 69 14.98 -12.80 4.72
C SER A 69 15.51 -11.38 4.49
N GLU A 70 16.78 -11.15 4.83
CA GLU A 70 17.43 -9.86 4.56
C GLU A 70 17.37 -9.48 3.09
N ASP A 71 17.42 -10.47 2.20
CA ASP A 71 17.37 -10.25 0.76
C ASP A 71 16.03 -9.67 0.30
N TYR A 72 14.92 -10.23 0.76
CA TYR A 72 13.57 -9.76 0.42
C TYR A 72 13.25 -8.40 1.05
N VAL A 73 13.66 -8.21 2.31
CA VAL A 73 13.42 -6.95 3.03
C VAL A 73 14.26 -5.81 2.45
N ARG A 74 15.55 -6.03 2.14
CA ARG A 74 16.41 -5.00 1.53
C ARG A 74 15.95 -4.62 0.12
N LEU A 75 15.41 -5.55 -0.64
CA LEU A 75 14.79 -5.24 -1.93
C LEU A 75 13.62 -4.25 -1.73
N SER A 76 12.73 -4.54 -0.77
CA SER A 76 11.60 -3.66 -0.44
C SER A 76 12.08 -2.27 -0.01
N GLU A 77 13.13 -2.20 0.81
CA GLU A 77 13.74 -0.95 1.28
C GLU A 77 14.38 -0.13 0.16
N ALA A 78 15.02 -0.78 -0.81
CA ALA A 78 15.62 -0.13 -1.96
C ALA A 78 14.56 0.42 -2.93
N ILE A 79 13.45 -0.30 -3.11
CA ILE A 79 12.30 0.22 -3.87
C ILE A 79 11.72 1.45 -3.17
N LEU A 80 11.53 1.40 -1.85
CA LEU A 80 11.00 2.52 -1.06
C LEU A 80 11.94 3.74 -1.06
N ASP A 81 13.25 3.53 -1.00
CA ASP A 81 14.24 4.60 -1.17
C ASP A 81 14.10 5.29 -2.53
N SER A 82 13.99 4.50 -3.59
CA SER A 82 13.79 5.00 -4.94
C SER A 82 12.46 5.75 -5.07
N ALA A 83 11.39 5.25 -4.44
CA ALA A 83 10.08 5.91 -4.43
C ALA A 83 10.15 7.27 -3.70
N ALA A 84 10.79 7.33 -2.53
CA ALA A 84 11.00 8.58 -1.80
C ALA A 84 11.82 9.60 -2.62
N LYS A 85 12.86 9.17 -3.32
CA LYS A 85 13.63 10.05 -4.21
C LYS A 85 12.78 10.64 -5.32
N HIS A 86 11.86 9.85 -5.88
CA HIS A 86 10.89 10.32 -6.87
C HIS A 86 9.91 11.34 -6.26
N GLU A 87 9.32 11.04 -5.10
CA GLU A 87 8.41 11.96 -4.40
C GLU A 87 9.09 13.30 -4.03
N MET A 88 10.38 13.25 -3.71
CA MET A 88 11.21 14.43 -3.46
C MET A 88 11.68 15.14 -4.74
N ASN A 89 11.21 14.73 -5.93
CA ASN A 89 11.61 15.24 -7.24
C ASN A 89 13.13 15.17 -7.52
N LYS A 90 13.84 14.23 -6.89
CA LYS A 90 15.27 14.00 -7.15
C LYS A 90 15.52 13.13 -8.39
N ILE A 91 14.54 12.30 -8.74
CA ILE A 91 14.54 11.44 -9.93
C ILE A 91 13.14 11.46 -10.56
N SER A 92 13.05 11.19 -11.85
CA SER A 92 11.79 11.01 -12.57
C SER A 92 11.13 9.66 -12.26
N LEU A 93 9.83 9.53 -12.60
CA LEU A 93 9.13 8.24 -12.53
C LEU A 93 9.85 7.17 -13.36
N GLN A 94 10.32 7.50 -14.57
CA GLN A 94 11.03 6.55 -15.42
C GLN A 94 12.30 6.03 -14.73
N GLU A 95 13.10 6.93 -14.13
CA GLU A 95 14.30 6.55 -13.38
C GLU A 95 13.96 5.67 -12.17
N HIS A 96 12.87 5.97 -11.45
CA HIS A 96 12.40 5.12 -10.36
C HIS A 96 12.07 3.69 -10.83
N ILE A 97 11.37 3.56 -11.96
CA ILE A 97 11.02 2.24 -12.51
C ILE A 97 12.26 1.52 -13.03
N GLU A 98 13.20 2.19 -13.70
CA GLU A 98 14.48 1.58 -14.11
C GLU A 98 15.28 1.08 -12.90
N ASN A 99 15.30 1.83 -11.79
CA ASN A 99 15.91 1.36 -10.53
C ASN A 99 15.23 0.07 -10.04
N CYS A 100 13.88 0.01 -10.07
CA CYS A 100 13.15 -1.19 -9.64
C CYS A 100 13.48 -2.40 -10.52
N LYS A 101 13.56 -2.22 -11.85
CA LYS A 101 13.99 -3.28 -12.79
C LYS A 101 15.39 -3.78 -12.48
N ALA A 102 16.33 -2.85 -12.27
CA ALA A 102 17.73 -3.17 -11.96
C ALA A 102 17.87 -3.95 -10.65
N LEU A 103 16.99 -3.73 -9.66
CA LEU A 103 17.01 -4.45 -8.40
C LEU A 103 16.58 -5.92 -8.52
N VAL A 104 15.75 -6.25 -9.51
CA VAL A 104 15.18 -7.61 -9.68
C VAL A 104 15.79 -8.39 -10.86
N ILE A 105 16.55 -7.72 -11.74
CA ILE A 105 17.13 -8.34 -12.93
C ILE A 105 17.99 -9.56 -12.58
N GLY A 106 17.83 -10.64 -13.36
CA GLY A 106 18.54 -11.91 -13.13
C GLY A 106 18.02 -12.74 -11.96
N ARG A 107 17.01 -12.27 -11.22
CA ARG A 107 16.43 -12.92 -10.04
C ARG A 107 14.92 -13.16 -10.16
N VAL A 108 14.32 -12.75 -11.27
CA VAL A 108 12.90 -12.89 -11.56
C VAL A 108 12.51 -14.37 -11.62
N LYS A 109 11.58 -14.78 -10.76
CA LYS A 109 10.93 -16.08 -10.77
C LYS A 109 9.53 -16.01 -11.38
N GLN A 110 8.81 -14.90 -11.18
CA GLN A 110 7.48 -14.65 -11.76
C GLN A 110 7.61 -13.77 -13.01
N THR A 111 7.99 -14.38 -14.13
CA THR A 111 8.21 -13.66 -15.40
C THR A 111 6.96 -12.98 -15.93
N ALA A 112 5.79 -13.64 -15.85
CA ALA A 112 4.54 -13.07 -16.31
C ALA A 112 4.16 -11.79 -15.55
N LEU A 113 4.31 -11.78 -14.22
CA LEU A 113 4.07 -10.56 -13.43
C LEU A 113 5.09 -9.48 -13.74
N TYR A 114 6.36 -9.84 -13.93
CA TYR A 114 7.39 -8.88 -14.31
C TYR A 114 7.04 -8.19 -15.64
N ASP A 115 6.67 -8.95 -16.67
CA ASP A 115 6.25 -8.40 -17.96
C ASP A 115 5.00 -7.52 -17.84
N ASP A 116 4.04 -7.91 -16.99
CA ASP A 116 2.84 -7.12 -16.73
C ASP A 116 3.15 -5.79 -16.01
N LEU A 117 4.11 -5.79 -15.08
CA LEU A 117 4.58 -4.56 -14.43
C LEU A 117 5.32 -3.65 -15.42
N LEU A 118 6.12 -4.21 -16.33
CA LEU A 118 6.78 -3.42 -17.38
C LEU A 118 5.75 -2.75 -18.30
N ALA A 119 4.70 -3.48 -18.69
CA ALA A 119 3.63 -2.93 -19.51
C ALA A 119 2.85 -1.86 -18.74
N PHE A 120 2.49 -2.11 -17.48
CA PHE A 120 1.78 -1.15 -16.62
C PHE A 120 2.56 0.17 -16.45
N PHE A 121 3.84 0.09 -16.11
CA PHE A 121 4.69 1.28 -15.90
C PHE A 121 5.13 1.97 -17.19
N SER A 122 4.81 1.42 -18.37
CA SER A 122 5.04 2.10 -19.65
C SER A 122 4.01 3.19 -19.94
N ASP A 123 2.85 3.16 -19.28
CA ASP A 123 1.85 4.24 -19.37
C ASP A 123 2.16 5.32 -18.32
N PRO A 124 2.53 6.55 -18.71
CA PRO A 124 2.83 7.63 -17.77
C PRO A 124 1.61 8.05 -16.93
N LEU A 125 0.40 7.68 -17.34
CA LEU A 125 -0.83 7.93 -16.59
C LEU A 125 -1.15 6.82 -15.58
N LEU A 126 -0.35 5.74 -15.52
CA LEU A 126 -0.52 4.61 -14.60
C LEU A 126 -1.95 4.06 -14.59
N LYS A 127 -2.59 3.95 -15.76
CA LYS A 127 -3.94 3.40 -15.87
C LYS A 127 -3.93 1.91 -15.53
N PRO A 128 -5.04 1.36 -15.00
CA PRO A 128 -5.18 -0.07 -14.76
C PRO A 128 -4.72 -0.91 -15.96
N TYR A 129 -3.90 -1.90 -15.70
CA TYR A 129 -3.45 -2.86 -16.70
C TYR A 129 -3.66 -4.27 -16.17
N LYS A 130 -4.53 -5.05 -16.83
CA LYS A 130 -4.95 -6.38 -16.38
C LYS A 130 -5.43 -6.34 -14.92
N ASN A 131 -4.69 -6.95 -14.01
CA ASN A 131 -4.96 -7.04 -12.59
C ASN A 131 -4.10 -6.08 -11.74
N ILE A 132 -3.37 -5.14 -12.34
CA ILE A 132 -2.50 -4.16 -11.67
C ILE A 132 -3.11 -2.76 -11.77
N GLY A 133 -2.95 -1.96 -10.71
CA GLY A 133 -3.50 -0.62 -10.62
C GLY A 133 -4.99 -0.56 -10.24
N THR A 134 -5.39 0.64 -9.87
CA THR A 134 -6.75 1.07 -9.54
C THR A 134 -7.17 2.17 -10.51
N VAL A 135 -8.44 2.57 -10.48
CA VAL A 135 -8.96 3.66 -11.32
C VAL A 135 -8.29 5.01 -11.03
N SER A 136 -7.65 5.18 -9.87
CA SER A 136 -6.93 6.40 -9.49
C SER A 136 -5.43 6.22 -9.72
N PRO A 137 -4.82 6.99 -10.64
CA PRO A 137 -3.37 7.01 -10.83
C PRO A 137 -2.59 7.41 -9.57
N ALA A 138 -3.17 8.25 -8.72
CA ALA A 138 -2.55 8.67 -7.46
C ALA A 138 -2.31 7.48 -6.52
N LEU A 139 -3.29 6.56 -6.44
CA LEU A 139 -3.20 5.35 -5.61
C LEU A 139 -2.23 4.31 -6.18
N ASN A 140 -1.90 4.40 -7.47
CA ASN A 140 -1.10 3.41 -8.20
C ASN A 140 0.41 3.63 -8.08
N ARG A 141 0.85 4.78 -7.56
CA ARG A 141 2.28 5.12 -7.44
C ARG A 141 3.05 4.12 -6.58
N GLY A 142 2.39 3.55 -5.58
CA GLY A 142 2.97 2.53 -4.69
C GLY A 142 3.15 1.16 -5.34
N ASP A 143 2.54 0.90 -6.50
CA ASP A 143 2.55 -0.43 -7.14
C ASP A 143 3.96 -0.88 -7.57
N SER A 144 4.98 -0.01 -7.52
CA SER A 144 6.37 -0.39 -7.75
C SER A 144 6.87 -1.41 -6.71
N LEU A 145 6.27 -1.46 -5.53
CA LEU A 145 6.56 -2.54 -4.57
C LEU A 145 6.13 -3.92 -5.04
N LEU A 146 5.24 -4.05 -6.04
CA LEU A 146 4.90 -5.34 -6.63
C LEU A 146 6.10 -6.02 -7.33
N PHE A 147 7.16 -5.27 -7.66
CA PHE A 147 8.43 -5.87 -8.13
C PHE A 147 9.03 -6.85 -7.11
N THR A 148 8.75 -6.71 -5.80
CA THR A 148 9.21 -7.69 -4.79
C THR A 148 8.57 -9.06 -5.02
N LEU A 149 7.31 -9.11 -5.48
CA LEU A 149 6.60 -10.35 -5.76
C LEU A 149 7.21 -11.13 -6.93
N CYS A 150 7.96 -10.46 -7.82
CA CYS A 150 8.66 -11.10 -8.93
C CYS A 150 9.70 -12.14 -8.47
N LEU A 151 10.19 -12.05 -7.23
CA LEU A 151 11.19 -12.97 -6.68
C LEU A 151 10.57 -14.19 -5.97
N LEU A 152 9.25 -14.19 -5.75
CA LEU A 152 8.59 -15.26 -5.01
C LEU A 152 8.42 -16.51 -5.87
N GLU A 153 8.66 -17.66 -5.28
CA GLU A 153 8.39 -18.95 -5.90
C GLU A 153 7.05 -19.46 -5.41
N THR A 154 6.00 -19.16 -6.16
CA THR A 154 4.62 -19.48 -5.80
C THR A 154 3.79 -19.76 -7.03
N ASP A 155 2.65 -20.42 -6.85
CA ASP A 155 1.71 -20.68 -7.93
C ASP A 155 0.94 -19.41 -8.34
N MET A 156 0.35 -19.44 -9.54
CA MET A 156 -0.36 -18.29 -10.09
C MET A 156 -1.61 -17.89 -9.29
N GLN A 157 -2.27 -18.82 -8.61
CA GLN A 157 -3.42 -18.50 -7.77
C GLN A 157 -2.99 -17.69 -6.55
N THR A 158 -1.91 -18.09 -5.89
CA THR A 158 -1.31 -17.36 -4.77
C THR A 158 -0.78 -16.00 -5.23
N LEU A 159 -0.09 -15.94 -6.39
CA LEU A 159 0.39 -14.67 -6.96
C LEU A 159 -0.75 -13.67 -7.22
N ASN A 160 -1.86 -14.13 -7.82
CA ASN A 160 -3.02 -13.28 -8.08
C ASN A 160 -3.66 -12.76 -6.79
N LYS A 161 -3.69 -13.59 -5.73
CA LYS A 161 -4.16 -13.14 -4.41
C LYS A 161 -3.22 -12.10 -3.80
N LEU A 162 -1.90 -12.23 -3.98
CA LEU A 162 -0.92 -11.26 -3.50
C LEU A 162 -1.11 -9.90 -4.17
N VAL A 163 -1.25 -9.85 -5.50
CA VAL A 163 -1.53 -8.60 -6.23
C VAL A 163 -2.85 -7.99 -5.75
N ARG A 164 -3.92 -8.78 -5.62
CA ARG A 164 -5.21 -8.29 -5.09
C ARG A 164 -5.09 -7.80 -3.64
N GLY A 165 -4.29 -8.47 -2.82
CA GLY A 165 -4.04 -8.11 -1.43
C GLY A 165 -3.29 -6.79 -1.30
N TRP A 166 -2.32 -6.54 -2.16
CA TRP A 166 -1.66 -5.23 -2.27
C TRP A 166 -2.69 -4.13 -2.58
N GLN A 167 -3.49 -4.34 -3.62
CA GLN A 167 -4.54 -3.40 -4.04
C GLN A 167 -5.66 -3.21 -3.00
N ALA A 168 -5.85 -4.20 -2.12
CA ALA A 168 -6.79 -4.11 -1.01
C ALA A 168 -6.22 -3.33 0.18
N LEU A 169 -4.90 -3.37 0.38
CA LEU A 169 -4.24 -2.82 1.55
C LEU A 169 -3.79 -1.38 1.33
N VAL A 170 -2.92 -1.14 0.34
CA VAL A 170 -2.20 0.13 0.21
C VAL A 170 -3.09 1.23 -0.38
N PRO A 171 -3.82 1.00 -1.49
CA PRO A 171 -4.82 1.96 -1.96
C PRO A 171 -5.88 2.29 -0.90
N SER A 172 -6.25 1.34 -0.05
CA SER A 172 -7.18 1.62 1.06
C SER A 172 -6.59 2.53 2.12
N PHE A 173 -5.29 2.43 2.44
CA PHE A 173 -4.63 3.38 3.34
C PHE A 173 -4.64 4.79 2.78
N LEU A 174 -4.23 4.95 1.52
CA LEU A 174 -4.12 6.24 0.85
C LEU A 174 -5.50 6.88 0.66
N LEU A 175 -6.47 6.12 0.17
CA LEU A 175 -7.83 6.61 -0.03
C LEU A 175 -8.54 6.92 1.29
N MET A 176 -8.25 6.19 2.37
CA MET A 176 -8.76 6.54 3.69
C MET A 176 -8.24 7.90 4.16
N ASP A 177 -6.95 8.19 3.93
CA ASP A 177 -6.33 9.50 4.22
C ASP A 177 -7.07 10.61 3.46
N ASP A 178 -7.26 10.43 2.16
CA ASP A 178 -8.00 11.37 1.31
C ASP A 178 -9.48 11.54 1.73
N VAL A 179 -10.12 10.48 2.22
CA VAL A 179 -11.48 10.58 2.81
C VAL A 179 -11.44 11.33 4.14
N MET A 180 -10.37 11.19 4.92
CA MET A 180 -10.18 11.91 6.18
C MET A 180 -9.94 13.40 5.91
N ASP A 181 -9.23 13.76 4.85
CA ASP A 181 -8.80 15.14 4.63
C ASP A 181 -9.64 15.89 3.57
N LEU A 182 -10.64 15.22 2.96
CA LEU A 182 -11.50 15.76 1.90
C LEU A 182 -12.07 17.17 2.13
N GLU A 183 -12.45 17.52 3.37
CA GLU A 183 -12.95 18.87 3.67
C GLU A 183 -11.83 19.92 3.63
N GLU A 184 -10.67 19.58 4.17
CA GLU A 184 -9.48 20.44 4.24
C GLU A 184 -8.87 20.60 2.85
N ASP A 185 -8.70 19.50 2.11
CA ASP A 185 -8.18 19.50 0.74
C ASP A 185 -9.02 20.39 -0.17
N LYS A 186 -10.36 20.30 -0.05
CA LYS A 186 -11.26 21.14 -0.83
C LYS A 186 -11.14 22.62 -0.48
N LYS A 187 -10.93 22.95 0.81
CA LYS A 187 -10.74 24.35 1.26
C LYS A 187 -9.41 24.92 0.76
N ASN A 188 -8.37 24.09 0.70
CA ASN A 188 -7.02 24.49 0.31
C ASN A 188 -6.75 24.37 -1.19
N GLY A 189 -7.62 23.67 -1.95
CA GLY A 189 -7.41 23.40 -3.36
C GLY A 189 -6.35 22.32 -3.61
N GLU A 190 -6.16 21.41 -2.66
CA GLU A 190 -5.20 20.30 -2.74
C GLU A 190 -5.77 19.14 -3.58
N GLU A 191 -4.88 18.33 -4.15
CA GLU A 191 -5.25 17.16 -4.95
C GLU A 191 -5.76 16.04 -4.04
N ASN A 192 -6.86 15.38 -4.42
CA ASN A 192 -7.48 14.31 -3.63
C ASN A 192 -8.00 13.21 -4.57
N SER A 193 -7.65 11.95 -4.30
CA SER A 193 -7.94 10.83 -5.20
C SER A 193 -9.43 10.52 -5.37
N ILE A 194 -10.32 11.05 -4.49
CA ILE A 194 -11.77 10.88 -4.64
C ILE A 194 -12.28 11.46 -5.97
N ALA A 195 -11.61 12.49 -6.51
CA ALA A 195 -11.95 13.06 -7.81
C ALA A 195 -11.85 12.04 -8.96
N ASP A 196 -10.98 11.04 -8.85
CA ASP A 196 -10.82 9.97 -9.84
C ASP A 196 -11.98 8.96 -9.81
N PHE A 197 -12.73 8.91 -8.70
CA PHE A 197 -13.92 8.05 -8.56
C PHE A 197 -15.20 8.73 -9.09
N GLY A 198 -15.19 10.04 -9.30
CA GLY A 198 -16.31 10.80 -9.83
C GLY A 198 -16.45 12.19 -9.20
N LYS A 199 -17.53 12.90 -9.56
CA LYS A 199 -17.80 14.25 -9.05
C LYS A 199 -18.77 14.22 -7.87
N GLY A 200 -18.53 15.08 -6.89
CA GLY A 200 -19.46 15.33 -5.78
C GLY A 200 -19.79 14.07 -4.97
N SER A 201 -21.05 13.92 -4.61
CA SER A 201 -21.54 12.79 -3.79
C SER A 201 -21.36 11.43 -4.47
N GLU A 202 -21.47 11.35 -5.79
CA GLU A 202 -21.29 10.11 -6.55
C GLU A 202 -19.85 9.59 -6.43
N GLY A 203 -18.86 10.47 -6.57
CA GLY A 203 -17.44 10.10 -6.42
C GLY A 203 -17.12 9.59 -5.02
N VAL A 204 -17.62 10.29 -4.00
CA VAL A 204 -17.50 9.85 -2.59
C VAL A 204 -18.12 8.48 -2.39
N LYS A 205 -19.34 8.24 -2.88
CA LYS A 205 -20.00 6.94 -2.75
C LYS A 205 -19.18 5.82 -3.40
N LYS A 206 -18.70 6.01 -4.62
CA LYS A 206 -17.86 5.03 -5.33
C LYS A 206 -16.55 4.75 -4.60
N ALA A 207 -15.90 5.76 -4.03
CA ALA A 207 -14.70 5.59 -3.21
C ALA A 207 -15.01 4.77 -1.93
N LEU A 208 -16.14 5.03 -1.27
CA LEU A 208 -16.57 4.29 -0.08
C LEU A 208 -16.94 2.84 -0.40
N ASP A 209 -17.58 2.58 -1.54
CA ASP A 209 -17.91 1.23 -2.01
C ASP A 209 -16.61 0.47 -2.35
N TYR A 210 -15.64 1.12 -3.01
CA TYR A 210 -14.32 0.55 -3.28
C TYR A 210 -13.56 0.18 -1.99
N LEU A 211 -13.60 1.04 -0.97
CA LEU A 211 -13.03 0.72 0.34
C LEU A 211 -13.74 -0.49 0.99
N ALA A 212 -15.07 -0.56 0.92
CA ALA A 212 -15.83 -1.68 1.48
C ALA A 212 -15.45 -3.01 0.84
N ASP A 213 -15.33 -3.05 -0.49
CA ASP A 213 -14.91 -4.25 -1.24
C ASP A 213 -13.49 -4.69 -0.86
N ASN A 214 -12.58 -3.73 -0.69
CA ASN A 214 -11.22 -3.99 -0.21
C ASN A 214 -11.22 -4.56 1.21
N PHE A 215 -12.04 -4.01 2.12
CA PHE A 215 -12.11 -4.49 3.49
C PHE A 215 -12.69 -5.90 3.57
N GLU A 216 -13.67 -6.24 2.73
CA GLU A 216 -14.22 -7.60 2.70
C GLU A 216 -13.19 -8.61 2.15
N PHE A 217 -12.33 -8.22 1.21
CA PHE A 217 -11.19 -9.04 0.82
C PHE A 217 -10.22 -9.23 2.00
N LEU A 218 -9.80 -8.14 2.64
CA LEU A 218 -8.86 -8.20 3.78
C LEU A 218 -9.41 -9.05 4.93
N LYS A 219 -10.71 -8.98 5.19
CA LYS A 219 -11.38 -9.71 6.28
C LYS A 219 -11.23 -11.23 6.16
N GLN A 220 -11.13 -11.76 4.95
CA GLN A 220 -10.93 -13.19 4.71
C GLN A 220 -9.58 -13.70 5.22
N TYR A 221 -8.58 -12.83 5.30
CA TYR A 221 -7.21 -13.19 5.67
C TYR A 221 -6.76 -12.56 6.99
N ASN A 222 -7.19 -11.34 7.28
CA ASN A 222 -6.90 -10.58 8.49
C ASN A 222 -8.13 -9.80 8.98
N LEU A 223 -8.99 -10.49 9.74
CA LEU A 223 -10.19 -9.92 10.34
C LEU A 223 -9.91 -8.70 11.24
N LYS A 224 -8.82 -8.72 12.02
CA LYS A 224 -8.47 -7.60 12.92
C LYS A 224 -8.15 -6.34 12.12
N LEU A 225 -7.29 -6.45 11.10
CA LEU A 225 -6.96 -5.34 10.21
C LEU A 225 -8.20 -4.77 9.53
N ALA A 226 -9.01 -5.63 8.91
CA ALA A 226 -10.24 -5.20 8.23
C ALA A 226 -11.21 -4.49 9.17
N ASN A 227 -11.39 -4.99 10.39
CA ASN A 227 -12.23 -4.35 11.40
C ASN A 227 -11.68 -3.00 11.85
N THR A 228 -10.36 -2.87 11.97
CA THR A 228 -9.71 -1.60 12.35
C THR A 228 -9.89 -0.55 11.27
N PHE A 229 -9.77 -0.92 9.99
CA PHE A 229 -10.06 -0.02 8.87
C PHE A 229 -11.54 0.36 8.81
N ALA A 230 -12.44 -0.63 8.93
CA ALA A 230 -13.87 -0.39 8.92
C ALA A 230 -14.31 0.55 10.06
N LYS A 231 -13.78 0.37 11.28
CA LYS A 231 -14.06 1.26 12.42
C LYS A 231 -13.59 2.69 12.16
N SER A 232 -12.38 2.84 11.60
CA SER A 232 -11.84 4.15 11.25
C SER A 232 -12.70 4.86 10.20
N LEU A 233 -13.17 4.11 9.20
CA LEU A 233 -14.07 4.63 8.18
C LEU A 233 -15.45 5.00 8.73
N VAL A 234 -16.04 4.18 9.61
CA VAL A 234 -17.33 4.48 10.26
C VAL A 234 -17.24 5.77 11.06
N ALA A 235 -16.21 5.92 11.90
CA ALA A 235 -15.99 7.14 12.67
C ALA A 235 -15.91 8.38 11.75
N LYS A 236 -15.28 8.25 10.58
CA LYS A 236 -15.21 9.37 9.62
C LYS A 236 -16.54 9.63 8.92
N LYS A 237 -17.31 8.59 8.57
CA LYS A 237 -18.66 8.72 8.00
C LYS A 237 -19.59 9.52 8.89
N GLU A 238 -19.38 9.53 10.20
CA GLU A 238 -20.20 10.30 11.14
C GLU A 238 -19.89 11.82 11.16
N THR A 239 -18.84 12.27 10.47
CA THR A 239 -18.52 13.71 10.42
C THR A 239 -19.58 14.50 9.63
N PRO A 240 -19.96 15.73 10.07
CA PRO A 240 -21.03 16.50 9.43
C PRO A 240 -20.83 16.74 7.94
N TYR A 241 -19.59 17.00 7.53
CA TYR A 241 -19.25 17.25 6.13
C TYR A 241 -19.49 16.00 5.27
N LEU A 242 -18.99 14.83 5.70
CA LEU A 242 -19.16 13.60 4.94
C LEU A 242 -20.63 13.13 4.94
N GLN A 243 -21.35 13.29 6.05
CA GLN A 243 -22.80 13.08 6.12
C GLN A 243 -23.56 13.96 5.12
N SER A 244 -23.18 15.24 4.97
CA SER A 244 -23.80 16.15 4.00
C SER A 244 -23.61 15.70 2.55
N LEU A 245 -22.51 15.00 2.25
CA LEU A 245 -22.25 14.46 0.91
C LEU A 245 -23.00 13.15 0.68
N ILE A 246 -23.12 12.30 1.70
CA ILE A 246 -23.80 10.99 1.60
C ILE A 246 -25.33 11.12 1.62
N SER A 247 -25.87 12.07 2.38
CA SER A 247 -27.33 12.26 2.53
C SER A 247 -27.97 13.01 1.35
N ASN A 248 -27.16 13.66 0.52
CA ASN A 248 -27.60 14.39 -0.67
C ASN A 248 -27.48 13.53 -1.96
N SER A 249 -27.40 12.21 -1.83
CA SER A 249 -27.32 11.23 -2.94
C SER A 249 -28.45 10.22 -2.95
#